data_AF-A0ABD0L1A5-F1
#
_entry.id   AF-A0ABD0L1A5-F1
#
_cell.length_a   1.000
_cell.length_b   1.000
_cell.length_c   1.000
_cell.angle_alpha   90.00
_cell.angle_beta   90.00
_cell.angle_gamma   90.00
#
_symmetry.space_group_name_H-M   'P 1'
#
loop_
_entity.id
_entity.type
_entity.pdbx_description
1 polymer ?
#
loop_
_entity_poly.entity_id
_entity_poly.type
_entity_poly.pdbx_seq_one_letter_code
_entity_poly.pdbx_strand_id
1 'polypeptide(L)'
;PIIIITMNTSSLITVLAFFINLGLGSGLMAHRPRRTKRSLLQMCDMIQRHTNRGCLDYNDYGCYCGWGNAGSEGKHLDDVDG
;
A
#
# COMPACT_ATOMS: atom_id res chain seq x y z
N PRO A 1 -48.27 -2.84 15.54
CA PRO A 1 -48.01 -1.51 14.94
C PRO A 1 -47.96 -0.30 15.91
N ILE A 2 -48.20 -0.46 17.23
CA ILE A 2 -48.21 0.68 18.18
C ILE A 2 -46.92 0.77 19.02
N ILE A 3 -46.19 -0.35 19.23
CA ILE A 3 -44.98 -0.41 20.09
C ILE A 3 -43.76 0.28 19.45
N ILE A 4 -43.74 0.44 18.11
CA ILE A 4 -42.63 1.09 17.39
C ILE A 4 -42.67 2.62 17.57
N ILE A 5 -43.83 3.19 17.95
CA ILE A 5 -44.03 4.65 18.03
C ILE A 5 -43.57 5.25 19.38
N THR A 6 -43.29 4.41 20.40
CA THR A 6 -42.76 4.87 21.68
C THR A 6 -41.29 4.48 21.86
N MET A 7 -40.44 4.72 20.85
CA MET A 7 -39.03 4.93 21.16
C MET A 7 -38.94 6.23 21.96
N ASN A 8 -38.86 6.10 23.29
CA ASN A 8 -38.63 7.22 24.19
C ASN A 8 -37.41 7.98 23.68
N THR A 9 -37.51 9.30 23.49
CA THR A 9 -36.46 10.13 22.90
C THR A 9 -35.09 9.90 23.58
N SER A 10 -35.12 9.56 24.86
CA SER A 10 -33.98 9.12 25.67
C SER A 10 -33.23 7.91 25.09
N SER A 11 -33.94 6.90 24.57
CA SER A 11 -33.35 5.70 23.95
C SER A 11 -32.69 6.01 22.60
N LEU A 12 -33.19 6.99 21.86
CA LEU A 12 -32.56 7.48 20.64
C LEU A 12 -31.26 8.25 20.94
N ILE A 13 -31.28 9.09 21.97
CA ILE A 13 -30.13 9.89 22.40
C ILE A 13 -28.98 9.00 22.89
N THR A 14 -29.28 7.95 23.67
CA THR A 14 -28.24 7.04 24.18
C THR A 14 -27.58 6.22 23.06
N VAL A 15 -28.35 5.79 22.07
CA VAL A 15 -27.84 5.06 20.90
C VAL A 15 -26.93 5.96 20.06
N LEU A 16 -27.34 7.20 19.79
CA LEU A 16 -26.52 8.19 19.07
C LEU A 16 -25.21 8.51 19.80
N ALA A 17 -25.28 8.72 21.12
CA ALA A 17 -24.10 8.99 21.93
C ALA A 17 -23.10 7.84 21.89
N PHE A 18 -23.55 6.58 21.88
CA PHE A 18 -22.68 5.41 21.78
C PHE A 18 -21.90 5.37 20.46
N PHE A 19 -22.57 5.62 19.32
CA PHE A 19 -21.91 5.66 18.01
C PHE A 19 -20.88 6.81 17.88
N ILE A 20 -21.18 7.97 18.45
CA ILE A 20 -20.27 9.13 18.45
C ILE A 20 -19.01 8.83 19.29
N ASN A 21 -19.18 8.26 20.49
CA ASN A 21 -18.05 7.91 21.36
C ASN A 21 -17.19 6.79 20.77
N LEU A 22 -17.79 5.83 20.07
CA LEU A 22 -17.05 4.76 19.40
C LEU A 22 -16.21 5.28 18.23
N GLY A 23 -16.70 6.26 17.47
CA GLY A 23 -15.97 6.85 16.34
C GLY A 23 -14.81 7.76 16.75
N LEU A 24 -14.85 8.38 17.93
CA LEU A 24 -13.83 9.34 18.38
C LEU A 24 -12.56 8.66 18.91
N GLY A 25 -12.63 7.39 19.29
CA GLY A 25 -11.50 6.64 19.89
C GLY A 25 -10.42 6.16 18.91
N SER A 26 -10.63 6.28 17.60
CA SER A 26 -9.74 5.68 16.58
C SER A 26 -8.58 6.58 16.12
N GLY A 27 -8.49 7.81 16.64
CA GLY A 27 -7.68 8.88 16.03
C GLY A 27 -6.18 8.90 16.32
N LEU A 28 -5.62 8.04 17.19
CA LEU A 28 -4.23 8.16 17.65
C LEU A 28 -3.31 6.95 17.37
N MET A 29 -3.60 6.16 16.33
CA MET A 29 -2.60 5.22 15.81
C MET A 29 -1.60 5.97 14.93
N ALA A 30 -0.42 6.27 15.49
CA ALA A 30 0.73 6.80 14.75
C ALA A 30 1.09 5.85 13.61
N HIS A 31 0.61 6.18 12.41
CA HIS A 31 0.82 5.40 11.21
C HIS A 31 2.29 5.57 10.78
N ARG A 32 3.16 4.60 11.09
CA ARG A 32 4.47 4.53 10.42
C ARG A 32 4.18 4.39 8.93
N PRO A 33 4.68 5.29 8.05
CA PRO A 33 4.45 5.16 6.63
C PRO A 33 5.05 3.84 6.17
N ARG A 34 4.20 2.87 5.85
CA ARG A 34 4.63 1.60 5.27
C ARG A 34 5.16 1.95 3.89
N ARG A 35 6.46 1.73 3.64
CA ARG A 35 7.06 1.92 2.32
C ARG A 35 6.29 1.05 1.33
N THR A 36 5.46 1.67 0.50
CA THR A 36 4.70 0.99 -0.54
C THR A 36 5.69 0.51 -1.60
N LYS A 37 5.51 -0.74 -2.05
CA LYS A 37 6.24 -1.22 -3.23
C LYS A 37 5.71 -0.42 -4.43
N ARG A 38 6.63 0.15 -5.21
CA ARG A 38 6.29 0.86 -6.45
C ARG A 38 5.87 -0.14 -7.52
N SER A 39 4.99 0.28 -8.44
CA SER A 39 4.60 -0.57 -9.57
C SER A 39 5.72 -0.63 -10.61
N LEU A 40 5.67 -1.65 -11.48
CA LEU A 40 6.60 -1.76 -12.62
C LEU A 40 6.52 -0.54 -13.54
N LEU A 41 5.34 0.04 -13.75
CA LEU A 41 5.18 1.26 -14.54
C LEU A 41 5.93 2.45 -13.94
N GLN A 42 5.90 2.60 -12.60
CA GLN A 42 6.67 3.65 -11.92
C GLN A 42 8.17 3.40 -12.03
N MET A 43 8.62 2.14 -12.03
CA MET A 43 10.02 1.81 -12.29
C MET A 43 10.42 2.16 -13.73
N CYS A 44 9.60 1.80 -14.72
CA CYS A 44 9.86 2.11 -16.12
C CYS A 44 9.99 3.61 -16.37
N ASP A 45 9.10 4.40 -15.77
CA ASP A 45 9.13 5.86 -15.83
C ASP A 45 10.41 6.45 -15.22
N MET A 46 10.90 5.87 -14.12
CA MET A 46 12.17 6.26 -13.50
C MET A 46 13.37 5.92 -14.39
N ILE A 47 13.43 4.71 -14.95
CA ILE A 47 14.51 4.28 -15.85
C ILE A 47 14.58 5.22 -17.05
N GLN A 48 13.45 5.45 -17.71
CA GLN A 48 13.39 6.29 -18.90
C GLN A 48 13.88 7.71 -18.63
N ARG A 49 13.52 8.31 -17.47
CA ARG A 49 13.96 9.67 -17.11
C ARG A 49 15.42 9.79 -16.71
N HIS A 50 16.04 8.73 -16.19
CA HIS A 50 17.38 8.81 -15.58
C HIS A 50 18.49 8.15 -16.39
N THR A 51 18.18 7.20 -17.28
CA THR A 51 19.20 6.45 -18.02
C THR A 51 19.08 6.57 -19.54
N ASN A 52 18.00 7.18 -20.06
CA ASN A 52 17.63 7.15 -21.48
C ASN A 52 17.49 5.73 -22.06
N ARG A 53 17.32 4.70 -21.21
CA ARG A 53 17.10 3.31 -21.62
C ARG A 53 15.64 2.91 -21.51
N GLY A 54 15.26 1.88 -22.24
CA GLY A 54 13.94 1.27 -22.12
C GLY A 54 13.85 0.44 -20.84
N CYS A 55 12.67 0.39 -20.23
CA CYS A 55 12.43 -0.48 -19.07
C CYS A 55 12.68 -1.96 -19.38
N LEU A 56 12.41 -2.37 -20.63
CA LEU A 56 12.60 -3.73 -21.11
C LEU A 56 14.08 -4.13 -21.24
N ASP A 57 15.00 -3.16 -21.29
CA ASP A 57 16.44 -3.44 -21.33
C ASP A 57 16.94 -4.09 -20.03
N TYR A 58 16.15 -3.96 -18.96
CA TYR A 58 16.40 -4.55 -17.64
C TYR A 58 15.49 -5.76 -17.36
N ASN A 59 14.70 -6.21 -18.34
CA ASN A 59 13.89 -7.41 -18.19
C ASN A 59 14.75 -8.65 -18.43
N ASP A 60 14.91 -9.48 -17.40
CA ASP A 60 15.76 -10.67 -17.41
C ASP A 60 17.21 -10.36 -17.80
N TYR A 61 17.71 -9.22 -17.31
CA TYR A 61 19.10 -8.81 -17.43
C TYR A 61 19.90 -9.35 -16.23
N GLY A 62 21.04 -9.97 -16.50
CA GLY A 62 21.92 -10.46 -15.43
C GLY A 62 21.27 -11.57 -14.60
N CYS A 63 21.51 -11.51 -13.29
CA CYS A 63 21.12 -12.52 -12.32
C CYS A 63 19.92 -12.08 -11.45
N TYR A 64 19.71 -10.78 -11.27
CA TYR A 64 18.74 -10.23 -10.32
C TYR A 64 17.70 -9.31 -10.96
N CYS A 65 17.99 -8.69 -12.09
CA CYS A 65 17.02 -7.86 -12.80
C CYS A 65 16.06 -8.73 -13.63
N GLY A 66 14.89 -9.05 -13.09
CA GLY A 66 13.88 -9.85 -13.82
C GLY A 66 12.92 -10.57 -12.89
N TRP A 67 12.34 -11.67 -13.38
CA TRP A 67 11.48 -12.50 -12.54
C TRP A 67 12.31 -13.37 -11.60
N GLY A 68 12.27 -13.04 -10.31
CA GLY A 68 13.08 -13.69 -9.30
C GLY A 68 14.25 -12.80 -8.85
N ASN A 69 15.00 -13.25 -7.86
CA ASN A 69 16.12 -12.51 -7.27
C ASN A 69 17.33 -13.41 -7.02
N ALA A 70 17.50 -14.44 -7.85
CA ALA A 70 18.50 -15.48 -7.66
C ALA A 70 18.96 -15.97 -9.04
N GLY A 71 19.97 -15.32 -9.58
CA GLY A 71 20.63 -15.83 -10.78
C GLY A 71 21.35 -17.12 -10.47
N SER A 72 21.57 -17.93 -11.51
CA SER A 72 22.09 -19.30 -11.42
C SER A 72 23.44 -19.42 -10.72
N GLU A 73 24.20 -18.32 -10.63
CA GLU A 73 25.53 -18.26 -10.02
C GLU A 73 25.61 -17.43 -8.73
N GLY A 74 24.51 -16.78 -8.31
CA GLY A 74 24.44 -15.99 -7.07
C GLY A 74 25.38 -14.79 -6.96
N LYS A 75 25.99 -14.36 -8.08
CA LYS A 75 26.85 -13.18 -8.18
C LYS A 75 26.25 -12.16 -9.14
N HIS A 76 26.43 -10.87 -8.85
CA HIS A 76 26.02 -9.79 -9.74
C HIS A 76 26.85 -9.84 -11.04
N LEU A 77 26.19 -9.63 -12.18
CA LEU A 77 26.88 -9.58 -13.47
C LEU A 77 27.74 -8.30 -13.59
N ASP A 78 27.19 -7.17 -13.16
CA ASP A 78 27.82 -5.86 -13.18
C ASP A 78 27.21 -4.96 -12.08
N ASP A 79 27.64 -3.69 -12.02
CA ASP A 79 27.17 -2.70 -11.04
C ASP A 79 25.66 -2.39 -11.18
N VAL A 80 25.06 -2.71 -12.34
CA VAL A 80 23.63 -2.50 -12.59
C VAL A 80 22.80 -3.64 -11.97
N ASP A 81 23.35 -4.85 -11.95
CA ASP A 81 22.72 -6.06 -11.41
C ASP A 81 22.95 -6.27 -9.89
N GLY A 82 23.59 -5.32 -9.19
CA GLY A 82 24.02 -5.41 -7.79
C GLY A 82 23.70 -4.26 -6.84
#